data_AF-A0A3S5CP68-F1
#
_entry.id   AF-A0A3S5CP68-F1
#
_cell.length_a   1.000
_cell.length_b   1.000
_cell.length_c   1.000
_cell.angle_alpha   90.00
_cell.angle_beta   90.00
_cell.angle_gamma   90.00
#
_symmetry.space_group_name_H-M   'P 1'
#
loop_
_entity.id
_entity.type
_entity.pdbx_description
1 polymer ?
#
loop_
_entity_poly.entity_id
_entity_poly.type
_entity_poly.pdbx_seq_one_letter_code
_entity_poly.pdbx_strand_id
1 'polypeptide(L)'
;MWEGYSFLSMSGSERAQVNDLASPGSCLRFFNPIPFMFCEKQENCFYAQRNDRTYWLSTDDQPMMWNAVTVNDTERYISRCVVCEAPSRS
;
A
#
# COMPACT_ATOMS: atom_id res chain seq x y z
N MET A 1 -0.68 17.22 -7.92
CA MET A 1 0.73 16.84 -7.80
C MET A 1 1.01 15.48 -8.43
N TRP A 2 0.39 14.38 -7.99
CA TRP A 2 0.50 13.07 -8.65
C TRP A 2 -0.74 12.21 -8.46
N GLU A 3 -0.86 11.17 -9.29
CA GLU A 3 -1.84 10.10 -9.16
C GLU A 3 -1.14 8.82 -8.69
N GLY A 4 -1.88 7.93 -8.03
CA GLY A 4 -1.31 6.71 -7.47
C GLY A 4 -2.37 5.70 -7.00
N TYR A 5 -1.95 4.83 -6.10
CA TYR A 5 -2.73 3.77 -5.48
C TYR A 5 -2.88 4.01 -3.97
N SER A 6 -4.06 3.72 -3.46
CA SER A 6 -4.49 4.02 -2.09
C SER A 6 -3.92 3.00 -1.09
N PHE A 7 -2.79 3.33 -0.50
CA PHE A 7 -2.08 2.54 0.51
C PHE A 7 -2.61 2.83 1.92
N LEU A 8 -3.12 1.80 2.59
CA LEU A 8 -3.71 1.93 3.93
C LEU A 8 -2.67 1.66 5.02
N SER A 9 -2.10 0.46 5.01
CA SER A 9 -1.22 0.01 6.08
C SER A 9 -0.32 -1.13 5.65
N MET A 10 0.72 -1.38 6.45
CA MET A 10 1.52 -2.59 6.39
C MET A 10 1.69 -3.17 7.77
N SER A 11 1.86 -4.48 7.84
CA SER A 11 2.30 -5.17 9.05
C SER A 11 3.54 -6.00 8.76
N GLY A 12 4.63 -5.70 9.45
CA GLY A 12 5.86 -6.48 9.40
C GLY A 12 6.41 -6.72 10.78
N SER A 13 6.92 -7.93 11.04
CA SER A 13 7.44 -8.31 12.37
C SER A 13 6.47 -7.97 13.52
N GLU A 14 5.18 -8.29 13.35
CA GLU A 14 4.07 -8.04 14.29
C GLU A 14 3.72 -6.57 14.59
N ARG A 15 4.34 -5.61 13.89
CA ARG A 15 4.01 -4.19 14.03
C ARG A 15 3.21 -3.72 12.84
N ALA A 16 2.03 -3.17 13.10
CA ALA A 16 1.20 -2.52 12.10
C ALA A 16 1.53 -1.02 12.04
N GLN A 17 1.76 -0.50 10.85
CA GLN A 17 1.83 0.93 10.58
C GLN A 17 0.60 1.32 9.77
N VAL A 18 -0.26 2.15 10.36
CA VAL A 18 -1.46 2.70 9.71
C VAL A 18 -1.16 4.13 9.26
N ASN A 19 -1.49 4.45 8.01
CA ASN A 19 -1.33 5.80 7.48
C ASN A 19 -2.65 6.56 7.55
N ASP A 20 -2.56 7.87 7.79
CA ASP A 20 -3.68 8.77 7.55
C ASP A 20 -3.94 8.85 6.04
N LEU A 21 -5.17 8.56 5.62
CA LEU A 21 -5.59 8.59 4.21
C LEU A 21 -5.60 10.00 3.63
N ALA A 22 -5.64 11.04 4.47
CA ALA A 22 -5.49 12.42 4.01
C ALA A 22 -4.02 12.81 3.79
N SER A 23 -3.07 12.02 4.30
CA SER A 23 -1.64 12.27 4.12
C SER A 23 -1.19 11.89 2.71
N PRO A 24 -0.28 12.67 2.09
CA PRO A 24 0.35 12.29 0.83
C PRO A 24 1.01 10.90 0.84
N GLY A 25 1.43 10.41 2.02
CA GLY A 25 2.04 9.09 2.18
C GLY A 25 1.10 7.90 1.90
N SER A 26 -0.21 8.13 1.94
CA SER A 26 -1.21 7.11 1.59
C SER A 26 -1.37 6.92 0.07
N CYS A 27 -0.71 7.74 -0.76
CA CYS A 27 -0.89 7.71 -2.22
C CYS A 27 0.41 7.37 -2.95
N LEU A 28 0.67 6.07 -3.13
CA LEU A 28 1.91 5.58 -3.76
C LEU A 28 1.79 5.62 -5.30
N ARG A 29 2.81 6.15 -5.97
CA ARG A 29 2.81 6.32 -7.44
C ARG A 29 2.77 5.00 -8.21
N PHE A 30 3.28 3.93 -7.61
CA PHE A 30 3.31 2.60 -8.21
C PHE A 30 2.73 1.59 -7.23
N PHE A 31 1.93 0.66 -7.75
CA PHE A 31 1.48 -0.47 -6.99
C PHE A 31 2.59 -1.53 -6.91
N ASN A 32 2.82 -2.03 -5.69
CA ASN A 32 3.61 -3.22 -5.44
C ASN A 32 2.98 -3.93 -4.23
N PRO A 33 2.65 -5.23 -4.32
CA PRO A 33 2.09 -5.97 -3.19
C PRO A 33 2.91 -5.88 -1.91
N ILE A 34 4.24 -5.72 -2.00
CA ILE A 34 5.15 -5.51 -0.86
C ILE A 34 6.08 -4.34 -1.19
N PRO A 35 5.67 -3.07 -0.97
CA PRO A 35 6.43 -1.89 -1.38
C PRO A 35 7.55 -1.54 -0.37
N PHE A 36 8.06 -2.52 0.39
CA PHE A 36 9.09 -2.31 1.39
C PHE A 36 10.04 -3.51 1.48
N MET A 37 11.15 -3.30 2.19
CA MET A 37 12.12 -4.33 2.53
C MET A 37 12.48 -4.19 4.01
N PHE A 38 12.80 -5.31 4.64
CA PHE A 38 13.23 -5.34 6.03
C PHE A 38 14.74 -5.60 6.10
N CYS A 39 15.49 -4.77 6.82
CA CYS A 39 16.92 -4.98 7.04
C CYS A 39 17.21 -5.30 8.50
N GLU A 40 17.86 -6.45 8.75
CA GLU A 40 18.36 -6.82 10.06
C GLU A 40 19.72 -6.15 10.30
N LYS A 41 19.77 -5.29 11.33
CA LYS A 41 20.97 -4.53 11.73
C LYS A 41 21.67 -3.77 10.58
N GLN A 42 20.93 -3.42 9.54
CA GLN A 42 21.44 -2.76 8.32
C GLN A 42 22.47 -3.57 7.51
N GLU A 43 22.69 -4.85 7.81
CA GLU A 43 23.62 -5.71 7.08
C GLU A 43 22.89 -6.61 6.09
N ASN A 44 21.84 -7.30 6.54
CA ASN A 44 21.07 -8.25 5.74
C ASN A 44 19.67 -7.73 5.46
N CYS A 45 19.35 -7.46 4.20
CA CYS A 45 18.04 -6.98 3.79
C CYS A 45 17.24 -8.05 3.03
N PHE A 46 15.97 -8.17 3.40
CA PHE A 46 15.04 -9.17 2.89
C PHE A 46 13.87 -8.49 2.21
N TYR A 47 13.68 -8.81 0.94
CA TYR A 47 12.53 -8.39 0.14
C TYR A 47 11.58 -9.57 -0.03
N ALA A 48 10.29 -9.40 0.31
CA ALA A 48 9.22 -10.38 0.12
C ALA A 48 9.53 -11.82 0.62
N GLN A 49 10.45 -11.97 1.56
CA GLN A 49 10.90 -13.27 2.10
C GLN A 49 10.30 -13.61 3.46
N ARG A 50 9.53 -12.69 4.05
CA ARG A 50 8.84 -12.85 5.33
C ARG A 50 7.33 -12.84 5.11
N ASN A 51 6.58 -13.25 6.14
CA ASN A 51 5.11 -13.24 6.13
C ASN A 51 4.54 -11.85 6.44
N ASP A 52 5.16 -10.81 5.88
CA ASP A 52 4.68 -9.45 6.03
C ASP A 52 3.45 -9.22 5.14
N ARG A 53 2.59 -8.28 5.52
CA ARG A 53 1.34 -7.99 4.82
C ARG A 53 1.20 -6.51 4.50
N THR A 54 0.54 -6.20 3.41
CA THR A 54 0.12 -4.85 3.06
C THR A 54 -1.38 -4.82 2.89
N TYR A 55 -1.96 -3.65 3.13
CA TYR A 55 -3.37 -3.39 3.03
C TYR A 55 -3.56 -2.15 2.17
N TRP A 56 -4.50 -2.26 1.24
CA TRP A 56 -4.83 -1.25 0.24
C TRP A 56 -6.34 -1.07 0.23
N LEU A 57 -6.80 0.15 -0.08
CA LEU A 57 -8.23 0.35 -0.31
C LEU A 57 -8.62 -0.34 -1.61
N SER A 58 -9.75 -1.04 -1.62
CA SER A 58 -10.25 -1.75 -2.80
C SER A 58 -11.18 -0.88 -3.64
N THR A 59 -11.38 -1.29 -4.89
CA THR A 59 -12.50 -0.83 -5.72
C THR A 59 -13.79 -1.56 -5.37
N ASP A 60 -14.93 -1.09 -5.88
CA ASP A 60 -16.22 -1.78 -5.74
C ASP A 60 -16.28 -3.11 -6.52
N ASP A 61 -15.47 -3.27 -7.58
CA ASP A 61 -15.32 -4.52 -8.35
C ASP A 61 -14.51 -5.58 -7.59
N GLN A 62 -14.75 -5.77 -6.28
CA GLN A 62 -13.94 -6.68 -5.47
C GLN A 62 -14.17 -8.15 -5.85
N PRO A 63 -13.15 -9.02 -5.73
CA PRO A 63 -13.30 -10.45 -5.92
C PRO A 63 -14.35 -11.02 -4.95
N MET A 64 -14.99 -12.12 -5.33
CA MET A 64 -15.74 -12.92 -4.35
C MET A 64 -14.82 -13.22 -3.16
N MET A 65 -15.28 -12.89 -1.93
CA MET A 65 -14.51 -12.93 -0.68
C MET A 65 -13.72 -14.23 -0.41
N TRP A 66 -14.09 -15.34 -1.07
CA TRP A 66 -13.53 -16.67 -0.83
C TRP A 66 -12.40 -17.06 -1.78
N ASN A 67 -12.15 -16.28 -2.84
CA ASN A 67 -11.12 -16.60 -3.82
C ASN A 67 -9.93 -15.65 -3.67
N ALA A 68 -8.79 -16.20 -3.27
CA ALA A 68 -7.53 -15.45 -3.34
C ALA A 68 -7.24 -15.09 -4.80
N VAL A 69 -6.92 -13.82 -5.04
CA VAL A 69 -6.53 -13.32 -6.35
C VAL A 69 -5.02 -13.53 -6.52
N THR A 70 -4.59 -13.89 -7.73
CA THR A 70 -3.16 -13.96 -8.02
C THR A 70 -2.56 -12.55 -7.99
N VAL A 71 -1.30 -12.42 -7.61
CA VAL A 71 -0.62 -11.12 -7.52
C VAL A 71 -0.77 -10.29 -8.81
N ASN A 72 -0.66 -10.93 -9.98
CA ASN A 72 -0.76 -10.24 -11.26
C ASN A 72 -2.14 -9.63 -11.53
N ASP A 73 -3.19 -10.22 -10.96
CA ASP A 73 -4.56 -9.75 -11.15
C ASP A 73 -5.01 -8.82 -10.02
N THR A 74 -4.17 -8.56 -9.01
CA THR A 74 -4.58 -7.72 -7.85
C THR A 74 -4.76 -6.26 -8.22
N GLU A 75 -3.96 -5.73 -9.15
CA GLU A 75 -3.88 -4.29 -9.43
C GLU A 75 -5.23 -3.66 -9.80
N ARG A 76 -6.06 -4.37 -10.57
CA ARG A 76 -7.40 -3.89 -10.98
C ARG A 76 -8.36 -3.67 -9.82
N TYR A 77 -8.10 -4.31 -8.68
CA TYR A 77 -8.94 -4.24 -7.49
C TYR A 77 -8.47 -3.17 -6.50
N ILE A 78 -7.38 -2.45 -6.81
CA ILE A 78 -6.79 -1.46 -5.92
C ILE A 78 -7.31 -0.07 -6.28
N SER A 79 -7.85 0.62 -5.28
CA SER A 79 -8.33 1.99 -5.39
C SER A 79 -7.21 2.95 -5.77
N ARG A 80 -7.56 3.99 -6.53
CA ARG A 80 -6.67 5.06 -6.99
C ARG A 80 -6.84 6.31 -6.13
N CYS A 81 -5.80 7.12 -6.09
CA CYS A 81 -5.75 8.36 -5.32
C CYS A 81 -5.05 9.47 -6.11
N VAL A 82 -5.30 10.72 -5.73
CA VAL A 82 -4.65 11.90 -6.28
C VAL A 82 -4.19 12.80 -5.14
N VAL A 83 -2.92 13.21 -5.16
CA VAL A 83 -2.41 14.21 -4.22
C VAL A 83 -2.48 15.59 -4.84
N CYS A 84 -3.16 16.49 -4.15
CA CYS A 84 -3.39 17.87 -4.54
C CYS A 84 -2.55 18.81 -3.67
N GLU A 85 -2.15 19.95 -4.24
CA GLU A 85 -1.66 21.08 -3.46
C GLU A 85 -2.85 22.02 -3.22
N ALA A 86 -3.11 22.37 -1.97
CA ALA A 86 -4.19 23.27 -1.61
C ALA A 86 -3.61 24.58 -1.04
N PRO A 87 -4.15 25.74 -1.41
CA PRO A 87 -3.73 27.00 -0.79
C PRO A 87 -4.02 26.97 0.71
N SER A 88 -3.06 27.42 1.53
CA SER A 88 -3.25 27.53 2.97
C SER A 88 -4.33 28.57 3.27
N ARG A 89 -5.34 28.20 4.07
CA ARG A 89 -6.25 29.18 4.66
C ARG A 89 -5.49 29.97 5.73
N SER A 90 -5.16 31.22 5.42
CA SER A 90 -4.75 32.24 6.40
C SER A 90 -5.94 32.73 7.20
#